data_AF-A0A1B9XYQ3-F1
#
_entry.id   AF-A0A1B9XYQ3-F1
#
_cell.length_a   1.000
_cell.length_b   1.000
_cell.length_c   1.000
_cell.angle_alpha   90.00
_cell.angle_beta   90.00
_cell.angle_gamma   90.00
#
_symmetry.space_group_name_H-M   'P 1'
#
loop_
_entity.id
_entity.type
_entity.pdbx_description
1 polymer ?
#
loop_
_entity_poly.entity_id
_entity_poly.type
_entity_poly.pdbx_seq_one_letter_code
_entity_poly.pdbx_strand_id
1 'polypeptide(L)'
;MTPGETYELKRKIFIEKTEKHFQFLVSEFEFKKPNIITHDYSDKFEFENEITKKKITILNSYHPVDYGFEIILTDLKTGREEMLHYVLKGDQDIEQNYLESASEFLKNGFGIRLRGK
;
A
#
# COMPACT_ATOMS: atom_id res chain seq x y z
N MET A 1 -11.18 -22.86 -10.25
CA MET A 1 -10.04 -22.15 -9.66
C MET A 1 -9.83 -22.73 -8.27
N THR A 2 -8.64 -23.24 -7.98
CA THR A 2 -8.27 -23.73 -6.64
C THR A 2 -8.01 -22.55 -5.70
N PRO A 3 -8.06 -22.73 -4.36
CA PRO A 3 -7.74 -21.67 -3.41
C PRO A 3 -6.37 -21.01 -3.66
N GLY A 4 -5.36 -21.80 -4.06
CA GLY A 4 -4.03 -21.31 -4.41
C GLY A 4 -4.02 -20.47 -5.69
N GLU A 5 -4.75 -20.88 -6.73
CA GLU A 5 -4.88 -20.09 -7.97
C GLU A 5 -5.59 -18.75 -7.73
N THR A 6 -6.59 -18.74 -6.84
CA THR A 6 -7.29 -17.50 -6.46
C THR A 6 -6.38 -16.56 -5.68
N TYR A 7 -5.54 -17.09 -4.80
CA TYR A 7 -4.57 -16.31 -4.05
C TYR A 7 -3.52 -15.64 -4.96
N GLU A 8 -2.91 -16.42 -5.85
CA GLU A 8 -1.92 -15.90 -6.80
C GLU A 8 -2.51 -14.85 -7.74
N LEU A 9 -3.76 -15.03 -8.16
CA LEU A 9 -4.48 -14.02 -8.95
C LEU A 9 -4.68 -12.72 -8.14
N LYS A 10 -5.11 -12.83 -6.87
CA LYS A 10 -5.29 -11.66 -6.00
C LYS A 10 -3.96 -10.94 -5.76
N ARG A 11 -2.88 -11.66 -5.49
CA ARG A 11 -1.53 -11.07 -5.39
C ARG A 11 -1.13 -10.34 -6.65
N LYS A 12 -1.27 -10.97 -7.82
CA LYS A 12 -0.93 -10.36 -9.10
C LYS A 12 -1.71 -9.06 -9.31
N ILE A 13 -3.02 -9.08 -9.08
CA ILE A 13 -3.87 -7.89 -9.20
C ILE A 13 -3.46 -6.82 -8.19
N PHE A 14 -3.15 -7.20 -6.95
CA PHE A 14 -2.70 -6.28 -5.91
C PHE A 14 -1.42 -5.55 -6.33
N ILE A 15 -0.43 -6.29 -6.83
CA ILE A 15 0.84 -5.75 -7.32
C ILE A 15 0.60 -4.77 -8.47
N GLU A 16 -0.08 -5.21 -9.53
CA GLU A 16 -0.34 -4.40 -10.73
C GLU A 16 -1.12 -3.11 -10.40
N LYS A 17 -2.15 -3.22 -9.55
CA LYS A 17 -2.97 -2.07 -9.15
C LYS A 17 -2.22 -1.14 -8.21
N THR A 18 -1.43 -1.67 -7.28
CA THR A 18 -0.65 -0.83 -6.36
C THR A 18 0.40 -0.04 -7.13
N GLU A 19 1.12 -0.67 -8.05
CA GLU A 19 2.05 0.03 -8.95
C GLU A 19 1.35 1.14 -9.72
N LYS A 20 0.20 0.84 -10.35
CA LYS A 20 -0.55 1.82 -11.14
C LYS A 20 -1.06 2.99 -10.31
N HIS A 21 -1.77 2.71 -9.22
CA HIS A 21 -2.51 3.73 -8.46
C HIS A 21 -1.61 4.53 -7.52
N PHE A 22 -0.49 3.97 -7.04
CA PHE A 22 0.43 4.65 -6.13
C PHE A 22 1.69 5.20 -6.82
N GLN A 23 1.78 5.11 -8.16
CA GLN A 23 2.90 5.66 -8.95
C GLN A 23 3.14 7.16 -8.67
N PHE A 24 2.10 7.90 -8.28
CA PHE A 24 2.21 9.31 -7.93
C PHE A 24 3.22 9.57 -6.80
N LEU A 25 3.43 8.62 -5.87
CA LEU A 25 4.42 8.75 -4.80
C LEU A 25 5.82 8.99 -5.39
N VAL A 26 6.14 8.26 -6.47
CA VAL A 26 7.41 8.41 -7.18
C VAL A 26 7.41 9.65 -8.06
N SER A 27 6.38 9.81 -8.91
CA SER A 27 6.41 10.85 -9.94
C SER A 27 6.13 12.27 -9.44
N GLU A 28 5.45 12.43 -8.30
CA GLU A 28 5.00 13.74 -7.80
C GLU A 28 5.53 14.09 -6.40
N PHE A 29 5.94 13.10 -5.61
CA PHE A 29 6.36 13.27 -4.21
C PHE A 29 7.78 12.76 -3.92
N GLU A 30 8.57 12.48 -4.96
CA GLU A 30 10.01 12.17 -4.86
C GLU A 30 10.34 10.95 -3.99
N PHE A 31 9.39 10.02 -3.83
CA PHE A 31 9.70 8.71 -3.27
C PHE A 31 10.50 7.88 -4.29
N LYS A 32 11.35 6.99 -3.78
CA LYS A 32 12.00 5.98 -4.61
C LYS A 32 10.98 4.95 -5.09
N LYS A 33 11.36 4.23 -6.16
CA LYS A 33 10.64 3.02 -6.57
C LYS A 33 10.48 2.09 -5.36
N PRO A 34 9.33 1.45 -5.20
CA PRO A 34 9.04 0.68 -4.01
C PRO A 34 9.92 -0.57 -3.94
N ASN A 35 10.28 -0.96 -2.73
CA ASN A 35 10.69 -2.33 -2.46
C ASN A 35 9.41 -3.18 -2.32
N ILE A 36 9.27 -4.21 -3.16
CA ILE A 36 8.11 -5.11 -3.16
C ILE A 36 8.49 -6.39 -2.44
N ILE A 37 7.77 -6.70 -1.37
CA ILE A 37 7.97 -7.87 -0.53
C ILE A 37 6.70 -8.71 -0.58
N THR A 38 6.83 -9.98 -0.92
CA THR A 38 5.69 -10.92 -1.00
C THR A 38 5.93 -12.09 -0.04
N HIS A 39 4.89 -12.47 0.69
CA HIS A 39 4.86 -13.57 1.65
C HIS A 39 3.53 -14.29 1.57
N ASP A 40 3.50 -15.57 1.96
CA ASP A 40 2.32 -16.46 1.86
C ASP A 40 0.99 -15.88 2.36
N TYR A 41 1.03 -14.90 3.28
CA TYR A 41 -0.14 -14.26 3.87
C TYR A 41 -0.09 -12.72 3.83
N SER A 42 0.90 -12.12 3.17
CA SER A 42 0.92 -10.67 3.00
C SER A 42 1.80 -10.21 1.86
N ASP A 43 1.41 -9.13 1.20
CA ASP A 43 2.22 -8.42 0.23
C ASP A 43 2.40 -6.97 0.68
N LYS A 44 3.59 -6.44 0.46
CA LYS A 44 3.97 -5.13 0.97
C LYS A 44 4.76 -4.33 -0.07
N PHE A 45 4.43 -3.05 -0.17
CA PHE A 45 5.19 -2.06 -0.92
C PHE A 45 5.75 -1.03 0.04
N GLU A 46 7.07 -0.83 0.01
CA GLU A 46 7.75 0.21 0.78
C GLU A 46 8.31 1.28 -0.12
N PHE A 47 7.74 2.48 -0.03
CA PHE A 47 8.23 3.68 -0.70
C PHE A 47 9.00 4.51 0.31
N GLU A 48 10.27 4.81 0.03
CA GLU A 48 11.07 5.69 0.87
C GLU A 48 11.39 7.01 0.18
N ASN A 49 11.27 8.11 0.92
CA ASN A 49 11.73 9.42 0.50
C ASN A 49 12.92 9.85 1.36
N GLU A 50 14.10 9.92 0.73
CA GLU A 50 15.36 10.23 1.42
C GLU A 50 15.47 11.70 1.84
N ILE A 51 14.74 12.60 1.19
CA ILE A 51 14.75 14.04 1.44
C ILE A 51 13.91 14.34 2.68
N THR A 52 12.65 13.89 2.67
CA THR A 52 11.71 14.14 3.78
C THR A 52 11.91 13.16 4.94
N LYS A 53 12.71 12.09 4.74
CA LYS A 53 12.90 10.98 5.68
C LYS A 53 11.58 10.34 6.08
N LYS A 54 10.73 10.09 5.09
CA LYS A 54 9.43 9.43 5.27
C LYS A 54 9.41 8.12 4.51
N LYS A 55 8.70 7.14 5.04
CA LYS A 55 8.38 5.89 4.36
C LYS A 55 6.87 5.72 4.30
N ILE A 56 6.34 5.38 3.14
CA ILE A 56 4.97 4.89 2.98
C ILE A 56 5.04 3.39 2.80
N THR A 57 4.34 2.67 3.66
CA THR A 57 4.13 1.23 3.54
C THR A 57 2.68 0.99 3.13
N ILE A 58 2.50 0.26 2.04
CA ILE A 58 1.20 -0.28 1.64
C ILE A 58 1.24 -1.76 1.93
N LEU A 59 0.40 -2.22 2.85
CA LEU A 59 0.36 -3.60 3.30
C LEU A 59 -0.97 -4.23 2.91
N ASN A 60 -0.90 -5.44 2.38
CA ASN A 60 -2.03 -6.23 2.00
C ASN A 60 -1.92 -7.61 2.65
N SER A 61 -2.75 -7.87 3.65
CA SER A 61 -2.75 -9.08 4.46
C SER A 61 -3.90 -9.98 4.06
N TYR A 62 -3.57 -11.25 3.83
CA TYR A 62 -4.52 -12.29 3.46
C TYR A 62 -4.59 -13.30 4.59
N HIS A 63 -5.74 -13.40 5.23
CA HIS A 63 -5.99 -14.42 6.23
C HIS A 63 -7.23 -15.23 5.82
N PRO A 64 -7.35 -16.51 6.21
CA PRO A 64 -8.42 -17.38 5.71
C PRO A 64 -9.85 -16.92 6.06
N VAL A 65 -10.01 -16.03 7.04
CA VAL A 65 -11.33 -15.56 7.51
C VAL A 65 -11.51 -14.06 7.38
N ASP A 66 -10.43 -13.32 7.12
CA ASP A 66 -10.45 -11.88 7.03
C ASP A 66 -9.31 -11.36 6.16
N TYR A 67 -9.51 -10.13 5.73
CA TYR A 67 -8.67 -9.47 4.77
C TYR A 67 -8.39 -8.05 5.27
N GLY A 68 -7.11 -7.70 5.33
CA GLY A 68 -6.64 -6.41 5.80
C GLY A 68 -5.83 -5.67 4.75
N PHE A 69 -6.14 -4.40 4.55
CA PHE A 69 -5.31 -3.46 3.79
C PHE A 69 -4.95 -2.27 4.66
N GLU A 70 -3.71 -1.82 4.60
CA GLU A 70 -3.22 -0.73 5.42
C GLU A 70 -2.28 0.18 4.62
N ILE A 71 -2.37 1.49 4.89
CA ILE A 71 -1.38 2.48 4.48
C ILE A 71 -0.78 3.08 5.74
N ILE A 72 0.54 2.92 5.91
CA ILE A 72 1.28 3.37 7.08
C ILE A 72 2.32 4.40 6.62
N LEU A 73 2.36 5.54 7.32
CA LEU A 73 3.43 6.52 7.22
C LEU A 73 4.40 6.33 8.39
N THR A 74 5.67 6.08 8.08
CA THR A 74 6.75 6.04 9.05
C THR A 74 7.63 7.28 8.90
N ASP A 75 7.88 7.99 9.98
CA ASP A 75 8.95 8.98 10.07
C ASP A 75 10.28 8.25 10.35
N LEU A 76 11.18 8.22 9.37
CA LEU A 76 12.45 7.51 9.48
C LEU A 76 13.45 8.19 10.44
N LYS A 77 13.21 9.44 10.84
CA LYS A 77 14.06 10.11 11.85
C LYS A 77 13.71 9.68 13.27
N THR A 78 12.41 9.50 13.54
CA THR A 78 11.90 9.21 14.88
C THR A 78 11.47 7.76 15.07
N GLY A 79 11.30 7.00 13.98
CA GLY A 79 10.72 5.66 13.98
C GLY A 79 9.21 5.65 14.23
N ARG A 80 8.56 6.81 14.31
CA ARG A 80 7.13 6.90 14.60
C ARG A 80 6.32 6.43 13.40
N GLU A 81 5.36 5.55 13.66
CA GLU A 81 4.40 5.07 12.67
C GLU A 81 3.03 5.70 12.88
N GLU A 82 2.35 5.99 11.77
CA GLU A 82 0.99 6.51 11.72
C GLU A 82 0.22 5.73 10.65
N MET A 83 -0.82 5.01 11.05
CA MET A 83 -1.74 4.38 10.11
C MET A 83 -2.64 5.47 9.50
N LEU A 84 -2.46 5.73 8.21
CA LEU A 84 -3.20 6.76 7.47
C LEU A 84 -4.56 6.25 7.01
N HIS A 85 -4.62 4.98 6.60
CA HIS A 85 -5.82 4.37 6.04
C HIS A 85 -5.80 2.88 6.29
N TYR A 86 -6.98 2.28 6.48
CA TYR A 86 -7.12 0.84 6.52
C TYR A 86 -8.47 0.41 5.96
N VAL A 87 -8.52 -0.82 5.45
CA VAL A 87 -9.74 -1.50 5.03
C VAL A 87 -9.71 -2.91 5.60
N LEU A 88 -10.78 -3.30 6.30
CA LEU A 88 -10.97 -4.65 6.82
C LEU A 88 -12.23 -5.25 6.20
N LYS A 89 -12.13 -6.46 5.64
CA LYS A 89 -13.28 -7.20 5.08
C LYS A 89 -13.22 -8.65 5.50
N GLY A 90 -14.38 -9.31 5.53
CA GLY A 90 -14.46 -10.77 5.72
C GLY A 90 -13.89 -11.54 4.53
N ASP A 91 -14.01 -10.99 3.32
CA ASP A 91 -13.42 -11.54 2.11
C ASP A 91 -12.84 -10.43 1.23
N GLN A 92 -11.74 -10.73 0.55
CA GLN A 92 -11.16 -9.82 -0.44
C GLN A 92 -11.81 -10.01 -1.81
N ASP A 93 -12.34 -8.92 -2.37
CA ASP A 93 -12.80 -8.85 -3.76
C ASP A 93 -11.63 -9.04 -4.73
N ILE A 94 -11.80 -9.84 -5.80
CA ILE A 94 -10.73 -10.09 -6.80
C ILE A 94 -10.32 -8.78 -7.46
N GLU A 95 -11.27 -7.89 -7.72
CA GLU A 95 -11.06 -6.62 -8.40
C GLU A 95 -10.27 -5.64 -7.55
N GLN A 96 -10.35 -5.70 -6.21
CA GLN A 96 -9.59 -4.82 -5.31
C GLN A 96 -9.75 -3.31 -5.60
N ASN A 97 -10.98 -2.87 -5.88
CA ASN A 97 -11.28 -1.47 -6.23
C ASN A 97 -10.96 -0.48 -5.09
N TYR A 98 -10.80 -0.95 -3.86
CA TYR A 98 -10.39 -0.14 -2.72
C TYR A 98 -9.02 0.53 -2.92
N LEU A 99 -8.14 -0.04 -3.76
CA LEU A 99 -6.80 0.52 -4.03
C LEU A 99 -6.87 1.89 -4.68
N GLU A 100 -7.81 2.09 -5.61
CA GLU A 100 -8.00 3.37 -6.27
C GLU A 100 -8.44 4.44 -5.27
N SER A 101 -9.51 4.18 -4.51
CA SER A 101 -10.01 5.11 -3.50
C SER A 101 -8.98 5.39 -2.39
N ALA A 102 -8.22 4.37 -1.96
CA ALA A 102 -7.17 4.53 -0.97
C ALA A 102 -6.00 5.38 -1.50
N SER A 103 -5.66 5.22 -2.79
CA SER A 103 -4.63 6.03 -3.46
C SER A 103 -5.04 7.49 -3.58
N GLU A 104 -6.31 7.76 -3.94
CA GLU A 104 -6.86 9.11 -4.03
C GLU A 104 -6.91 9.77 -2.65
N PHE A 105 -7.33 9.02 -1.62
CA PHE A 105 -7.32 9.47 -0.24
C PHE A 105 -5.90 9.90 0.20
N LEU A 106 -4.88 9.09 -0.09
CA LEU A 106 -3.50 9.41 0.24
C LEU A 106 -3.00 10.64 -0.54
N LYS A 107 -3.25 10.68 -1.85
CA LYS A 107 -2.79 11.76 -2.74
C LYS A 107 -3.40 13.11 -2.36
N ASN A 108 -4.72 13.16 -2.21
CA ASN A 108 -5.46 14.39 -2.00
C ASN A 108 -5.50 14.82 -0.53
N GLY A 109 -5.60 13.86 0.39
CA GLY A 109 -5.71 14.13 1.83
C GLY A 109 -4.38 14.44 2.51
N PHE A 110 -3.29 13.80 2.06
CA PHE A 110 -1.99 13.87 2.75
C PHE A 110 -0.87 14.46 1.88
N GLY A 111 -1.15 14.87 0.63
CA GLY A 111 -0.13 15.38 -0.28
C GLY A 111 0.74 16.49 0.30
N ILE A 112 0.17 17.45 1.04
CA ILE A 112 0.94 18.52 1.70
C ILE A 112 1.94 17.91 2.70
N ARG A 113 1.47 16.99 3.56
CA ARG A 113 2.32 16.31 4.55
C ARG A 113 3.40 15.48 3.85
N LEU A 114 3.12 14.83 2.73
CA LEU A 114 4.09 14.04 1.98
C LEU A 114 5.22 14.90 1.39
N ARG A 115 4.94 16.14 0.99
CA ARG A 115 5.95 17.09 0.45
C ARG A 115 6.88 17.66 1.52
N GLY A 116 6.58 17.48 2.81
CA GLY A 116 7.42 17.99 3.90
C GLY A 116 7.53 19.52 3.96
N LYS A 117 6.53 20.23 3.43
CA LYS A 117 6.39 21.70 3.56
C LYS A 117 5.56 22.06 4.78
#